data_AF-A0A3D5UR89-F1
#
_entry.id   AF-A0A3D5UR89-F1
#
_cell.length_a   1.000
_cell.length_b   1.000
_cell.length_c   1.000
_cell.angle_alpha   90.00
_cell.angle_beta   90.00
_cell.angle_gamma   90.00
#
_symmetry.space_group_name_H-M   'P 1'
#
loop_
_entity.id
_entity.type
_entity.pdbx_description
1 polymer ?
#
loop_
_entity_poly.entity_id
_entity_poly.type
_entity_poly.pdbx_seq_one_letter_code
_entity_poly.pdbx_strand_id
1 'polypeptide(L)' 'AYRIILKAREARAPLDLDLPEYKIDIGPDGRISGVRIGDKFESMKLIEEFMIQANVCAAETAEAQHRK' A
#
# COMPACT_ATOMS: atom_id res chain seq x y z
N ALA A 1 -15.75 3.32 -2.67
CA ALA A 1 -15.28 2.21 -1.81
C ALA A 1 -14.25 2.68 -0.79
N TYR A 2 -13.15 3.30 -1.20
CA TYR A 2 -12.06 3.77 -0.32
C TYR A 2 -12.51 4.65 0.86
N ARG A 3 -13.46 5.58 0.64
CA ARG A 3 -14.01 6.44 1.71
C ARG A 3 -14.62 5.71 2.90
N ILE A 4 -15.12 4.48 2.72
CA ILE A 4 -15.70 3.68 3.81
C ILE A 4 -14.58 3.13 4.69
N ILE A 5 -13.52 2.66 4.04
CA ILE A 5 -12.35 2.06 4.66
C ILE A 5 -11.49 3.11 5.39
N LEU A 6 -11.51 4.36 4.91
CA LEU A 6 -10.83 5.49 5.52
C LEU A 6 -11.18 5.66 7.01
N LYS A 7 -12.43 5.44 7.41
CA LYS A 7 -12.84 5.54 8.83
C LYS A 7 -12.12 4.52 9.72
N ALA A 8 -11.97 3.29 9.24
CA ALA A 8 -11.26 2.24 9.97
C ALA A 8 -9.75 2.54 10.03
N ARG A 9 -9.20 3.12 8.97
CA ARG A 9 -7.82 3.60 8.92
C ARG A 9 -7.57 4.73 9.92
N GLU A 10 -8.43 5.74 9.96
CA GLU A 10 -8.33 6.87 10.90
C GLU A 10 -8.35 6.41 12.36
N ALA A 11 -9.20 5.43 12.70
CA ALA A 11 -9.22 4.85 14.04
C ALA A 11 -7.90 4.17 14.43
N ARG A 12 -7.18 3.58 13.47
CA ARG A 12 -5.85 2.99 13.69
C ARG A 12 -4.72 4.01 13.74
N ALA A 13 -4.95 5.24 13.24
CA ALA A 13 -3.98 6.33 13.15
C ALA A 13 -2.57 5.87 12.71
N PRO A 14 -2.43 5.17 11.55
CA PRO A 14 -1.14 4.71 11.09
C PRO A 14 -0.24 5.88 10.70
N LEU A 15 1.08 5.64 10.71
CA LEU A 15 2.05 6.60 10.19
C LEU A 15 1.79 6.82 8.68
N ASP A 16 1.37 8.04 8.32
CA ASP A 16 0.97 8.39 6.95
C ASP A 16 2.09 9.17 6.23
N LEU A 17 2.98 8.45 5.55
CA LEU A 17 4.09 9.05 4.80
C LEU A 17 3.75 9.13 3.32
N ASP A 18 3.50 10.33 2.81
CA ASP A 18 3.22 10.56 1.40
C ASP A 18 4.54 10.75 0.59
N LEU A 19 5.31 9.67 0.46
CA LEU A 19 6.57 9.70 -0.31
C LEU A 19 6.30 9.58 -1.82
N PRO A 20 7.04 10.29 -2.69
CA PRO A 20 6.93 10.11 -4.13
C PRO A 20 7.53 8.76 -4.53
N GLU A 21 6.78 7.99 -5.33
CA GLU A 21 7.33 6.84 -6.04
C GLU A 21 7.97 7.34 -7.33
N TYR A 22 9.22 6.94 -7.62
CA TYR A 22 9.88 7.28 -8.87
C TYR A 22 9.84 6.09 -9.83
N LYS A 23 9.42 6.34 -11.06
CA LYS A 23 9.44 5.39 -12.18
C LYS A 23 10.54 5.79 -13.15
N ILE A 24 11.34 4.80 -13.53
CA ILE A 24 12.43 4.96 -14.50
C ILE A 24 11.89 4.50 -15.85
N ASP A 25 11.95 5.39 -16.83
CA ASP A 25 11.61 5.06 -18.21
C ASP A 25 12.87 4.51 -18.90
N ILE A 26 12.73 3.34 -19.52
CA ILE A 26 13.81 2.67 -20.24
C ILE A 26 13.56 2.88 -21.74
N GLY A 27 14.57 3.43 -22.43
CA GLY A 27 14.54 3.68 -23.86
C GLY A 27 14.76 2.40 -24.68
N PRO A 28 14.51 2.46 -26.00
CA PRO A 28 14.65 1.31 -26.90
C PRO A 28 16.06 0.72 -26.97
N ASP A 29 17.09 1.49 -26.61
CA ASP A 29 18.49 1.07 -26.54
C ASP A 29 18.86 0.44 -25.19
N GLY A 30 17.88 0.26 -24.29
CA GLY A 30 18.08 -0.28 -22.95
C GLY A 30 18.69 0.71 -21.96
N ARG A 31 18.88 1.98 -22.34
CA ARG A 31 19.35 3.02 -21.44
C ARG A 31 18.20 3.78 -20.79
N ILE A 32 18.49 4.46 -19.70
CA ILE A 32 17.53 5.34 -19.02
C ILE A 32 17.17 6.48 -19.97
N SER A 33 15.89 6.59 -20.31
CA SER A 33 15.35 7.69 -21.10
C SER A 33 14.76 8.80 -20.22
N GLY A 34 14.38 8.49 -18.98
CA GLY A 34 13.84 9.48 -18.04
C GLY A 34 13.54 8.92 -16.65
N VAL A 35 13.26 9.83 -15.73
CA VAL A 35 12.73 9.53 -14.39
C VAL A 35 11.50 10.41 -14.18
N ARG A 36 10.40 9.80 -13.77
CA ARG A 36 9.15 10.51 -13.48
C ARG A 36 8.57 10.07 -12.15
N ILE A 37 7.73 10.92 -11.56
CA ILE A 37 6.96 10.54 -10.38
C ILE A 37 5.80 9.66 -10.86
N GLY A 38 5.59 8.53 -10.19
CA GLY A 38 4.50 7.60 -10.44
C GLY A 38 3.15 8.17 -10.03
N ASP A 39 2.13 7.89 -10.83
CA ASP A 39 0.76 8.30 -10.54
C ASP A 39 0.20 7.54 -9.33
N LYS A 40 -0.45 8.27 -8.42
CA LYS A 40 -1.14 7.71 -7.25
C LYS A 40 -2.64 7.69 -7.51
N PHE A 41 -3.22 6.49 -7.60
CA PHE A 41 -4.65 6.32 -7.82
C PHE A 41 -5.38 5.87 -6.53
N GLU A 42 -6.66 6.23 -6.41
CA GLU A 42 -7.50 5.79 -5.28
C GLU A 42 -7.62 4.25 -5.20
N SER A 43 -7.54 3.56 -6.34
CA SER A 43 -7.50 2.10 -6.42
C SER A 43 -6.26 1.51 -5.74
N MET A 44 -5.10 2.15 -5.86
CA MET A 44 -3.88 1.70 -5.20
C MET A 44 -4.02 1.80 -3.67
N LYS A 45 -4.57 2.92 -3.17
CA LYS A 45 -4.86 3.12 -1.74
C LYS A 45 -5.89 2.10 -1.22
N LEU A 46 -6.87 1.73 -2.05
CA LEU A 46 -7.85 0.70 -1.70
C LEU A 46 -7.19 -0.67 -1.54
N ILE A 47 -6.34 -1.07 -2.50
CA ILE A 47 -5.62 -2.34 -2.46
C ILE A 47 -4.70 -2.40 -1.23
N GLU A 48 -3.95 -1.33 -0.98
CA GLU A 48 -3.07 -1.20 0.18
C GLU A 48 -3.81 -1.50 1.48
N GLU A 49 -4.99 -0.91 1.71
CA GLU A 49 -5.70 -1.17 2.95
C GLU A 49 -6.21 -2.62 3.06
N PHE A 50 -6.69 -3.20 1.96
CA PHE A 50 -7.08 -4.61 1.98
C PHE A 50 -5.91 -5.53 2.33
N MET A 51 -4.71 -5.23 1.84
CA MET A 51 -3.51 -5.99 2.18
C MET A 51 -3.14 -5.83 3.67
N ILE A 52 -3.29 -4.62 4.23
CA ILE A 52 -3.10 -4.40 5.67
C ILE A 52 -4.08 -5.27 6.48
N GLN A 53 -5.37 -5.31 6.11
CA GLN A 53 -6.34 -6.15 6.81
C GLN A 53 -6.04 -7.64 6.70
N ALA A 54 -5.61 -8.09 5.53
CA ALA A 54 -5.19 -9.48 5.34
C ALA A 54 -4.02 -9.85 6.26
N ASN A 55 -3.02 -8.98 6.37
CA ASN A 55 -1.86 -9.19 7.25
C ASN A 55 -2.26 -9.20 8.74
N VAL A 56 -3.13 -8.28 9.17
CA VAL A 56 -3.66 -8.27 10.54
C VAL A 56 -4.38 -9.58 10.85
N CYS A 57 -5.31 -9.99 9.98
CA CYS A 57 -6.04 -11.25 10.14
C CYS A 57 -5.11 -12.47 10.20
N ALA A 58 -4.09 -12.51 9.36
CA ALA A 58 -3.09 -13.58 9.37
C ALA A 58 -2.30 -13.60 10.69
N ALA A 59 -1.85 -12.43 11.17
CA ALA A 59 -1.13 -12.31 12.43
C ALA A 59 -1.99 -12.74 13.63
N GLU A 60 -3.22 -12.23 13.74
CA GLU A 60 -4.16 -12.59 14.81
C GLU A 60 -4.45 -14.10 14.84
N THR A 61 -4.62 -14.71 13.65
CA THR A 61 -4.84 -16.16 13.52
C THR A 61 -3.61 -16.94 13.96
N ALA A 62 -2.42 -16.53 13.53
CA ALA A 62 -1.16 -17.17 13.91
C ALA A 62 -0.93 -17.08 15.43
N GLU A 63 -1.14 -15.91 16.03
CA GLU A 63 -1.02 -15.74 17.48
C GLU A 63 -2.02 -16.61 18.26
N ALA A 64 -3.26 -16.73 17.77
CA ALA A 64 -4.27 -17.59 18.39
C ALA A 64 -3.89 -19.08 18.33
N GLN A 65 -3.17 -19.51 17.29
CA GLN A 65 -2.64 -20.88 17.19
C GLN A 65 -1.40 -21.09 18.07
N HIS A 66 -0.51 -20.11 18.15
CA HIS A 66 0.71 -20.16 18.97
C HIS A 66 0.47 -20.06 20.49
N ARG A 67 -0.65 -19.47 20.92
CA ARG A 67 -1.04 -19.36 22.34
C ARG A 67 -1.75 -20.62 22.88
N LYS A 68 -1.92 -21.68 22.07
CA LYS A 68 -2.38 -23.01 22.50
C LYS A 68 -1.20 -23.95 22.73
#